data_AF-A0A2A5E237-F1
#
_entry.id   AF-A0A2A5E237-F1
#
_cell.length_a   1.000
_cell.length_b   1.000
_cell.length_c   1.000
_cell.angle_alpha   90.00
_cell.angle_beta   90.00
_cell.angle_gamma   90.00
#
_symmetry.space_group_name_H-M   'P 1'
#
loop_
_entity.id
_entity.type
_entity.pdbx_description
1 polymer ?
#
loop_
_entity_poly.entity_id
_entity_poly.type
_entity_poly.pdbx_seq_one_letter_code
_entity_poly.pdbx_strand_id
1 'polypeptide(L)'
;MDNSPAALAIYELMQEYPVWEKTAQDLLRELDKHNIDAWPKTPESLTHLLRRMTPAFEEFGLQVEFLPRERNRRLIRITNTEYSEGNCHDRHQEELNMDDQPY
;
A
#
# COMPACT_ATOMS: atom_id res chain seq x y z
N MET A 1 -10.90 -7.73 -9.33
CA MET A 1 -11.16 -6.28 -9.22
C MET A 1 -11.32 -6.01 -7.75
N ASP A 2 -10.18 -5.95 -7.07
CA ASP A 2 -10.13 -5.86 -5.62
C ASP A 2 -9.82 -4.40 -5.29
N ASN A 3 -10.74 -3.52 -5.73
CA ASN A 3 -10.66 -2.08 -5.49
C ASN A 3 -10.89 -1.84 -4.00
N SER A 4 -9.85 -2.13 -3.23
CA SER A 4 -9.88 -2.11 -1.78
C SER A 4 -10.11 -0.65 -1.38
N PRO A 5 -11.18 -0.32 -0.65
CA PRO A 5 -11.48 1.07 -0.31
C PRO A 5 -10.34 1.75 0.46
N ALA A 6 -9.47 0.97 1.09
CA ALA A 6 -8.26 1.47 1.73
C ALA A 6 -7.14 1.87 0.74
N ALA A 7 -7.04 1.27 -0.45
CA ALA A 7 -6.08 1.70 -1.48
C ALA A 7 -6.47 3.04 -2.10
N LEU A 8 -7.75 3.21 -2.43
CA LEU A 8 -8.30 4.49 -2.88
C LEU A 8 -8.06 5.59 -1.85
N ALA A 9 -8.28 5.27 -0.58
CA ALA A 9 -8.04 6.21 0.51
C ALA A 9 -6.58 6.67 0.67
N ILE A 10 -5.60 5.77 0.51
CA ILE A 10 -4.19 6.20 0.47
C ILE A 10 -3.97 7.07 -0.74
N TYR A 11 -4.47 6.66 -1.91
CA TYR A 11 -4.30 7.42 -3.14
C TYR A 11 -4.81 8.86 -2.97
N GLU A 12 -6.02 9.04 -2.41
CA GLU A 12 -6.57 10.36 -2.09
C GLU A 12 -5.69 11.13 -1.10
N LEU A 13 -5.21 10.48 -0.02
CA LEU A 13 -4.27 11.11 0.92
C LEU A 13 -2.97 11.56 0.24
N MET A 14 -2.46 10.76 -0.71
CA MET A 14 -1.23 11.05 -1.45
C MET A 14 -1.41 12.15 -2.50
N GLN A 15 -2.65 12.50 -2.90
CA GLN A 15 -2.91 13.68 -3.71
C GLN A 15 -2.61 14.98 -2.93
N GLU A 16 -2.87 14.98 -1.62
CA GLU A 16 -2.57 16.12 -0.74
C GLU A 16 -1.12 16.09 -0.24
N TYR A 17 -0.57 14.89 -0.01
CA TYR A 17 0.78 14.66 0.50
C TYR A 17 1.57 13.74 -0.43
N PRO A 18 2.30 14.26 -1.43
CA PRO A 18 2.97 13.44 -2.45
C PRO A 18 4.04 12.49 -1.88
N VAL A 19 4.58 12.84 -0.70
CA VAL A 19 5.50 11.99 0.06
C VAL A 19 5.06 11.99 1.52
N TRP A 20 4.86 10.80 2.07
CA TRP A 20 4.60 10.59 3.48
C TRP A 20 5.75 9.83 4.12
N GLU A 21 6.42 10.41 5.12
CA GLU A 21 7.49 9.75 5.87
C GLU A 21 7.31 9.97 7.37
N LYS A 22 6.45 9.16 8.00
CA LYS A 22 6.17 9.23 9.44
C LYS A 22 5.86 7.84 10.00
N THR A 23 5.50 7.76 11.28
CA THR A 23 5.18 6.46 11.88
C THR A 23 3.79 5.96 11.47
N ALA A 24 3.54 4.67 11.66
CA ALA A 24 2.20 4.09 11.51
C ALA A 24 1.14 4.80 12.38
N GLN A 25 1.54 5.31 13.55
CA GLN A 25 0.64 6.03 14.45
C GLN A 25 0.27 7.41 13.89
N ASP A 26 1.23 8.11 13.29
CA ASP A 26 0.96 9.38 12.63
C ASP A 26 0.07 9.17 11.40
N LEU A 27 0.34 8.14 10.61
CA LEU A 27 -0.48 7.79 9.45
C LEU A 27 -1.92 7.50 9.87
N LEU A 28 -2.11 6.69 10.92
CA LEU A 28 -3.43 6.40 11.47
C LEU A 28 -4.19 7.67 11.90
N ARG A 29 -3.49 8.60 12.56
CA ARG A 29 -4.10 9.87 13.00
C ARG A 29 -4.52 10.74 11.82
N GLU A 30 -3.73 10.79 10.76
CA GLU A 30 -4.10 11.55 9.58
C GLU A 30 -5.32 10.90 8.90
N LEU A 31 -5.33 9.58 8.74
CA LEU A 31 -6.47 8.86 8.18
C LEU A 31 -7.77 9.02 8.98
N ASP A 32 -7.66 9.04 10.31
CA ASP A 32 -8.78 9.29 11.23
C ASP A 32 -9.34 10.72 11.07
N LYS A 33 -8.47 11.73 10.90
CA LYS A 33 -8.90 13.12 10.62
C LYS A 33 -9.65 13.23 9.31
N HIS A 34 -9.22 12.50 8.28
CA HIS A 34 -9.87 12.48 6.97
C HIS A 34 -11.13 11.58 6.96
N ASN A 35 -11.57 11.05 8.11
CA ASN A 35 -12.75 10.19 8.29
C ASN A 35 -12.83 9.05 7.27
N ILE A 36 -11.70 8.45 6.94
CA ILE A 36 -11.69 7.36 5.98
C ILE A 36 -12.11 6.05 6.69
N ASP A 37 -13.36 5.66 6.49
CA ASP A 37 -14.04 4.51 7.13
C ASP A 37 -13.34 3.16 6.89
N ALA A 38 -12.54 3.05 5.83
CA ALA A 38 -11.89 1.81 5.39
C ALA A 38 -10.65 1.40 6.21
N TRP A 39 -10.23 2.20 7.20
CA TRP A 39 -8.96 1.97 7.91
C TRP A 39 -9.10 1.31 9.29
N PRO A 40 -8.12 0.47 9.66
CA PRO A 40 -8.10 -0.17 10.96
C PRO A 40 -7.75 0.85 12.05
N LYS A 41 -8.39 0.71 13.22
CA LYS A 41 -8.25 1.63 14.36
C LYS A 41 -6.94 1.51 15.17
N THR A 42 -6.05 0.59 14.78
CA THR A 42 -4.80 0.34 15.49
C THR A 42 -3.59 0.41 14.55
N PRO A 43 -2.44 0.94 15.01
CA PRO A 43 -1.24 1.08 14.19
C PRO A 43 -0.63 -0.26 13.77
N GLU A 44 -0.82 -1.31 14.57
CA GLU A 44 -0.38 -2.67 14.24
C GLU A 44 -1.20 -3.28 13.10
N SER A 45 -2.53 -3.17 13.18
CA SER A 45 -3.42 -3.61 12.10
C SER A 45 -3.21 -2.79 10.83
N LEU A 46 -2.91 -1.49 10.96
CA LEU A 46 -2.51 -0.64 9.83
C LEU A 46 -1.25 -1.18 9.15
N THR A 47 -0.22 -1.50 9.93
CA THR A 47 1.03 -2.06 9.40
C THR A 47 0.79 -3.40 8.70
N HIS A 48 -0.05 -4.26 9.27
CA HIS A 48 -0.39 -5.56 8.68
C HIS A 48 -1.18 -5.40 7.37
N LEU A 49 -2.17 -4.50 7.37
CA LEU A 49 -2.98 -4.14 6.20
C LEU A 49 -2.11 -3.57 5.08
N LEU A 50 -1.19 -2.65 5.40
CA LEU A 50 -0.27 -2.06 4.43
C LEU A 50 0.61 -3.12 3.76
N ARG A 51 1.12 -4.10 4.53
CA ARG A 51 1.92 -5.21 3.99
C ARG A 51 1.10 -6.13 3.10
N ARG A 52 -0.18 -6.34 3.42
CA ARG A 52 -1.08 -7.19 2.64
C ARG A 52 -1.54 -6.52 1.34
N MET A 53 -1.76 -5.20 1.38
CA MET A 53 -2.22 -4.41 0.24
C MET A 53 -1.08 -3.77 -0.55
N THR A 54 0.18 -4.07 -0.20
CA THR A 54 1.34 -3.67 -1.00
C THR A 54 1.16 -3.94 -2.50
N PRO A 55 0.74 -5.14 -2.96
CA PRO A 55 0.53 -5.37 -4.39
C PRO A 55 -0.57 -4.47 -4.98
N ALA A 56 -1.66 -4.23 -4.26
CA ALA A 56 -2.72 -3.32 -4.72
C ALA A 56 -2.21 -1.88 -4.80
N PHE A 57 -1.39 -1.43 -3.84
CA PHE A 57 -0.75 -0.12 -3.91
C PHE A 57 0.17 0.01 -5.12
N GLU A 58 0.95 -1.03 -5.45
CA GLU A 58 1.76 -1.03 -6.67
C GLU A 58 0.91 -0.84 -7.94
N GLU A 59 -0.31 -1.41 -8.00
CA GLU A 59 -1.25 -1.18 -9.12
C GLU A 59 -1.74 0.28 -9.23
N PHE A 60 -1.83 0.99 -8.10
CA PHE A 60 -2.14 2.43 -8.03
C PHE A 60 -0.88 3.31 -8.14
N GLY A 61 0.27 2.73 -8.49
CA GLY A 61 1.57 3.42 -8.47
C GLY A 61 1.87 4.07 -7.12
N LEU A 62 1.59 3.36 -6.04
CA LEU A 62 1.92 3.75 -4.68
C LEU A 62 2.97 2.77 -4.13
N GLN A 63 4.10 3.29 -3.71
CA GLN A 63 5.17 2.49 -3.12
C GLN A 63 5.21 2.68 -1.61
N VAL A 64 5.14 1.57 -0.86
CA VAL A 64 5.19 1.57 0.61
C VAL A 64 6.48 0.92 1.09
N GLU A 65 7.33 1.70 1.76
CA GLU A 65 8.60 1.26 2.31
C GLU A 65 8.60 1.38 3.84
N PHE A 66 8.97 0.29 4.52
CA PHE A 66 9.10 0.29 5.98
C PHE A 66 10.55 0.50 6.37
N LEU A 67 10.89 1.75 6.67
CA LEU A 67 12.24 2.18 7.04
C LEU A 67 12.76 1.45 8.30
N PRO A 68 14.09 1.38 8.48
CA PRO A 68 14.69 0.81 9.67
C PRO A 68 14.21 1.53 10.93
N ARG A 69 14.26 0.82 12.06
CA ARG A 69 13.89 1.40 13.35
C ARG A 69 14.90 2.49 13.73
N GLU A 70 14.42 3.71 13.89
CA GLU A 70 15.20 4.83 14.40
C GLU A 70 14.68 5.23 15.78
N ARG A 71 15.57 5.30 16.78
CA ARG A 71 15.25 5.77 18.15
C ARG A 71 13.95 5.18 18.72
N ASN A 72 13.79 3.86 18.57
CA ASN A 72 12.64 3.07 19.05
C ASN A 72 11.31 3.29 18.29
N ARG A 73 11.34 3.88 17.09
CA ARG A 73 10.15 4.03 16.21
C ARG A 73 10.46 3.47 14.83
N ARG A 74 9.43 2.93 14.16
CA ARG A 74 9.53 2.48 12.76
C ARG A 74 8.81 3.48 11.88
N LEU A 75 9.55 4.12 10.98
CA LEU A 75 8.99 5.03 9.99
C LEU A 75 8.45 4.23 8.81
N ILE A 76 7.40 4.77 8.19
CA ILE A 76 6.79 4.27 6.97
C ILE A 76 6.92 5.39 5.95
N ARG A 77 7.55 5.08 4.82
CA ARG A 77 7.61 5.96 3.67
C ARG A 77 6.58 5.50 2.64
N ILE A 78 5.69 6.39 2.22
CA ILE A 78 4.75 6.16 1.12
C ILE A 78 5.03 7.22 0.07
N THR A 79 5.23 6.78 -1.17
CA THR A 79 5.51 7.64 -2.31
C THR A 79 4.61 7.29 -3.48
N ASN A 80 4.08 8.31 -4.16
CA ASN A 80 3.34 8.13 -5.39
C ASN A 80 4.31 8.07 -6.58
N THR A 81 4.41 6.90 -7.21
CA THR A 81 5.23 6.61 -8.39
C THR A 81 4.52 6.91 -9.70
N GLU A 82 3.19 7.09 -9.75
CA GLU A 82 2.48 7.50 -10.98
C GLU A 82 2.91 8.89 -11.47
N TYR A 83 3.46 9.73 -10.58
CA TYR A 83 4.06 11.01 -10.96
C TYR A 83 5.47 10.89 -11.55
N SER A 84 6.07 9.70 -11.57
CA SER A 84 7.41 9.44 -12.10
C SER A 84 7.32 8.40 -13.22
N GLU A 85 6.89 8.85 -14.40
CA GLU A 85 7.06 8.22 -15.72
C GLU A 85 6.81 6.70 -15.81
N GLY A 86 5.59 6.38 -16.27
CA GLY A 86 5.22 5.21 -17.07
C GLY A 86 6.02 3.92 -16.87
N ASN A 87 5.50 2.99 -16.07
CA ASN A 87 5.89 1.59 -16.24
C ASN A 87 4.75 0.63 -15.91
N CYS A 88 4.55 -0.28 -16.86
CA CYS A 88 3.60 -1.37 -16.90
C CYS A 88 3.81 -2.37 -15.76
N HIS A 89 2.78 -2.62 -14.95
CA HIS A 89 2.74 -3.81 -14.10
C HIS A 89 1.81 -4.85 -14.72
N ASP A 90 2.36 -5.55 -15.72
CA ASP A 90 1.92 -6.90 -16.04
C ASP A 90 2.29 -7.81 -14.85
N ARG A 91 1.29 -8.35 -14.17
CA ARG A 91 1.43 -9.56 -13.35
C ARG A 91 0.17 -10.40 -13.50
N HIS A 92 0.01 -10.97 -14.68
CA HIS A 92 -0.78 -12.18 -14.84
C HIS A 92 -0.05 -13.27 -14.03
N GLN A 93 -0.70 -13.79 -13.00
CA GLN A 93 -0.19 -14.92 -12.24
C GLN A 93 -0.41 -16.18 -13.08
N GLU A 94 0.55 -16.49 -13.95
CA GLU A 94 0.50 -17.69 -14.78
C GLU A 94 1.69 -18.59 -14.42
N GLU A 95 1.44 -19.61 -13.61
CA GLU A 95 2.18 -20.87 -13.76
C GLU A 95 1.18 -22.01 -13.80
N LEU A 96 0.97 -22.43 -15.04
CA LEU A 96 0.38 -23.67 -15.50
C LEU A 96 1.04 -24.87 -14.79
N ASN A 97 0.24 -25.76 -14.21
CA ASN A 97 0.58 -27.18 -14.21
C ASN A 97 -0.56 -27.93 -14.91
N MET A 98 -0.41 -28.03 -16.23
CA MET A 98 -1.06 -29.04 -17.04
C MET A 98 -0.31 -30.37 -16.84
N ASP A 99 -0.60 -31.08 -15.75
CA ASP A 99 -0.27 -32.50 -15.65
C ASP A 99 -1.52 -33.30 -15.98
N ASP A 100 -1.73 -33.59 -17.27
CA ASP A 100 -2.29 -34.87 -17.73
C ASP A 100 -2.11 -34.98 -19.26
N GLN A 101 -0.98 -35.56 -19.71
CA GLN A 101 -0.88 -36.08 -21.07
C GLN A 101 -1.11 -37.60 -21.06
N PRO A 102 -1.98 -38.13 -21.94
CA PRO A 102 -2.17 -39.58 -22.09
C PRO A 102 -1.10 -40.19 -23.00
N TYR A 103 -0.81 -41.47 -22.78
CA TYR A 103 -0.19 -42.38 -23.76
C TYR A 103 -1.11 -43.57 -24.02
#